data_AF-A0A3D4T9A9-F1
#
_entry.id   AF-A0A3D4T9A9-F1
#
_cell.length_a   1.000
_cell.length_b   1.000
_cell.length_c   1.000
_cell.angle_alpha   90.00
_cell.angle_beta   90.00
_cell.angle_gamma   90.00
#
_symmetry.space_group_name_H-M   'P 1'
#
loop_
_entity.id
_entity.type
_entity.pdbx_description
1 polymer ?
#
loop_
_entity_poly.entity_id
_entity_poly.type
_entity_poly.pdbx_seq_one_letter_code
_entity_poly.pdbx_strand_id
1 'polypeptide(L)'
;YIAGHKMAQKMTGFHDPVTISAMWIGCGDEGGVMMVCADIIGLTNFEVSIIRASLEDFSSKAKCKAINVCCSHTHGGFDTVGYWGKLPKSGKVDTYMQKIFKNVKEVCLEAYDNRKKGDLFVGTTHVPDAQYDKRPPVVLHDTLTRIRFVPDDGSKETWLLNYAAHPNTLGGSNTLCSADYPYFLRQTIYKEKDV
;
A
#
# COMPACT_ATOMS: atom_id res chain seq x y z
N TYR A 1 -17.81 3.40 4.92
CA TYR A 1 -18.22 4.05 3.66
C TYR A 1 -17.09 3.93 2.66
N ILE A 2 -17.34 4.10 1.36
CA ILE A 2 -16.27 4.20 0.36
C ILE A 2 -15.62 5.58 0.48
N ALA A 3 -14.29 5.62 0.45
CA ALA A 3 -13.52 6.85 0.51
C ALA A 3 -13.29 7.48 -0.87
N GLY A 4 -12.92 8.76 -0.89
CA GLY A 4 -12.44 9.48 -2.07
C GLY A 4 -13.44 10.43 -2.71
N HIS A 5 -14.66 9.98 -3.05
CA HIS A 5 -15.56 10.77 -3.91
C HIS A 5 -16.72 11.47 -3.23
N LYS A 6 -17.57 10.73 -2.52
CA LYS A 6 -18.85 11.24 -1.99
C LYS A 6 -19.03 10.87 -0.54
N MET A 7 -19.68 11.76 0.20
CA MET A 7 -20.09 11.51 1.57
C MET A 7 -21.12 10.39 1.64
N ALA A 8 -21.04 9.57 2.68
CA ALA A 8 -22.01 8.53 3.00
C ALA A 8 -22.26 7.49 1.88
N GLN A 9 -21.31 7.30 0.96
CA GLN A 9 -21.41 6.29 -0.10
C GLN A 9 -21.20 4.89 0.49
N LYS A 10 -22.26 4.07 0.43
CA LYS A 10 -22.24 2.71 0.98
C LYS A 10 -21.56 1.75 0.00
N MET A 11 -20.72 0.89 0.56
CA MET A 11 -20.14 -0.23 -0.16
C MET A 11 -21.19 -1.36 -0.26
N THR A 12 -21.35 -1.94 -1.44
CA THR A 12 -22.36 -2.97 -1.74
C THR A 12 -21.76 -4.34 -2.03
N GLY A 13 -20.44 -4.44 -2.16
CA GLY A 13 -19.75 -5.69 -2.46
C GLY A 13 -18.26 -5.49 -2.67
N PHE A 14 -17.62 -6.49 -3.27
CA PHE A 14 -16.20 -6.49 -3.63
C PHE A 14 -16.07 -6.75 -5.12
N HIS A 15 -15.27 -5.93 -5.80
CA HIS A 15 -14.87 -6.14 -7.18
C HIS A 15 -13.59 -7.00 -7.23
N ASP A 16 -12.62 -6.65 -6.39
CA ASP A 16 -11.35 -7.34 -6.23
C ASP A 16 -10.87 -7.25 -4.77
N PRO A 17 -9.97 -8.15 -4.33
CA PRO A 17 -9.44 -8.12 -2.98
C PRO A 17 -8.46 -6.95 -2.79
N VAL A 18 -8.63 -6.24 -1.67
CA VAL A 18 -7.63 -5.31 -1.14
C VAL A 18 -6.63 -6.05 -0.26
N THR A 19 -5.36 -5.67 -0.34
CA THR A 19 -4.26 -6.36 0.33
C THR A 19 -3.38 -5.42 1.13
N ILE A 20 -2.58 -5.99 2.02
CA ILE A 20 -1.50 -5.32 2.73
C ILE A 20 -0.27 -6.19 2.53
N SER A 21 0.85 -5.59 2.14
CA SER A 21 2.12 -6.27 1.91
C SER A 21 3.23 -5.52 2.61
N ALA A 22 4.30 -6.21 2.99
CA ALA A 22 5.46 -5.61 3.63
C ALA A 22 6.77 -6.10 3.00
N MET A 23 7.77 -5.23 3.00
CA MET A 23 9.13 -5.51 2.55
C MET A 23 10.11 -5.01 3.61
N TRP A 24 10.87 -5.93 4.19
CA TRP A 24 12.01 -5.59 5.03
C TRP A 24 13.26 -5.42 4.16
N ILE A 25 13.93 -4.27 4.28
CA ILE A 25 15.19 -3.99 3.60
C ILE A 25 16.27 -3.88 4.68
N GLY A 26 17.11 -4.92 4.79
CA GLY A 26 18.18 -5.00 5.77
C GLY A 26 19.54 -4.50 5.25
N CYS A 27 20.32 -3.88 6.12
CA CYS A 27 21.69 -3.42 5.88
C CYS A 27 22.66 -4.24 6.75
N GLY A 28 22.66 -5.56 6.60
CA GLY A 28 23.46 -6.46 7.43
C GLY A 28 23.16 -6.32 8.93
N ASP A 29 24.21 -6.21 9.75
CA ASP A 29 24.08 -6.15 11.21
C ASP A 29 23.61 -4.79 11.75
N GLU A 30 23.52 -3.76 10.89
CA GLU A 30 23.08 -2.41 11.28
C GLU A 30 21.56 -2.28 11.44
N GLY A 31 20.80 -3.30 11.06
CA GLY A 31 19.35 -3.31 11.06
C GLY A 31 18.78 -3.05 9.68
N GLY A 32 17.70 -2.28 9.59
CA GLY A 32 17.03 -2.05 8.32
C GLY A 32 15.80 -1.15 8.43
N VAL A 33 15.04 -1.11 7.34
CA VAL A 33 13.78 -0.35 7.24
C VAL A 33 12.65 -1.26 6.81
N MET A 34 11.45 -0.97 7.31
CA MET A 34 10.22 -1.66 6.95
C MET A 34 9.39 -0.78 6.01
N MET A 35 9.01 -1.33 4.86
CA MET A 35 8.10 -0.72 3.91
C MET A 35 6.78 -1.50 3.93
N VAL A 36 5.67 -0.86 4.28
CA VAL A 36 4.32 -1.45 4.25
C VAL A 36 3.52 -0.76 3.16
N CYS A 37 2.86 -1.53 2.30
CA CYS A 37 1.94 -1.03 1.28
C CYS A 37 0.55 -1.59 1.53
N ALA A 38 -0.44 -0.71 1.67
CA ALA A 38 -1.83 -1.08 1.91
C ALA A 38 -2.76 -0.52 0.83
N ASP A 39 -3.67 -1.37 0.33
CA ASP A 39 -4.71 -0.98 -0.62
C ASP A 39 -5.86 -0.24 0.09
N ILE A 40 -5.56 0.96 0.57
CA ILE A 40 -6.49 1.85 1.29
C ILE A 40 -6.31 3.30 0.84
N ILE A 41 -7.27 4.16 1.16
CA ILE A 41 -7.21 5.57 0.80
C ILE A 41 -6.04 6.29 1.51
N GLY A 42 -5.74 5.94 2.75
CA GLY A 42 -4.75 6.66 3.54
C GLY A 42 -4.90 6.42 5.03
N LEU A 43 -3.89 6.80 5.80
CA LEU A 43 -3.92 6.79 7.26
C LEU A 43 -3.42 8.13 7.75
N THR A 44 -3.91 8.56 8.90
CA THR A 44 -3.38 9.75 9.56
C THR A 44 -2.20 9.36 10.46
N ASN A 45 -1.46 10.36 10.95
CA ASN A 45 -0.39 10.13 11.91
C ASN A 45 -0.87 9.39 13.18
N PHE A 46 -2.14 9.54 13.57
CA PHE A 46 -2.71 8.81 14.71
C PHE A 46 -2.66 7.30 14.48
N GLU A 47 -3.21 6.82 13.35
CA GLU A 47 -3.20 5.39 13.01
C GLU A 47 -1.78 4.85 12.81
N VAL A 48 -0.91 5.62 12.15
CA VAL A 48 0.50 5.24 11.96
C VAL A 48 1.23 5.12 13.29
N SER A 49 0.91 5.96 14.28
CA SER A 49 1.52 5.89 15.62
C SER A 49 1.09 4.63 16.37
N ILE A 50 -0.17 4.22 16.25
CA ILE A 50 -0.67 2.94 16.81
C ILE A 50 0.09 1.76 16.20
N ILE A 51 0.25 1.75 14.87
CA ILE A 51 1.01 0.70 14.16
C ILE A 51 2.44 0.62 14.68
N ARG A 52 3.14 1.77 14.77
CA ARG A 52 4.53 1.83 15.24
C ARG A 52 4.67 1.35 16.68
N ALA A 53 3.78 1.79 17.59
CA ALA A 53 3.76 1.32 18.97
C ALA A 53 3.55 -0.20 19.07
N SER A 54 2.68 -0.77 18.22
CA SER A 54 2.45 -2.22 18.21
C SER A 54 3.66 -3.06 17.76
N LEU A 55 4.68 -2.42 17.17
CA LEU A 55 5.90 -3.00 16.60
C LEU A 55 7.17 -2.52 17.34
N GLU A 56 7.06 -1.94 18.55
CA GLU A 56 8.20 -1.42 19.30
C GLU A 56 9.22 -2.51 19.69
N ASP A 57 8.74 -3.65 20.22
CA ASP A 57 9.58 -4.81 20.53
C ASP A 57 10.31 -5.34 19.29
N PHE A 58 9.58 -5.45 18.18
CA PHE A 58 10.15 -5.82 16.88
C PHE A 58 11.24 -4.82 16.48
N SER A 59 10.95 -3.53 16.58
CA SER A 59 11.86 -2.47 16.14
C SER A 59 13.17 -2.49 16.91
N SER A 60 13.09 -2.74 18.22
CA SER A 60 14.26 -2.89 19.09
C SER A 60 15.08 -4.13 18.72
N LYS A 61 14.44 -5.29 18.57
CA LYS A 61 15.13 -6.57 18.25
C LYS A 61 15.75 -6.59 16.85
N ALA A 62 15.03 -6.06 15.87
CA ALA A 62 15.45 -6.02 14.47
C ALA A 62 16.36 -4.82 14.14
N LYS A 63 16.64 -3.92 15.10
CA LYS A 63 17.27 -2.62 14.87
C LYS A 63 16.58 -1.84 13.74
N CYS A 64 15.24 -1.92 13.66
CA CYS A 64 14.43 -1.24 12.65
C CYS A 64 14.54 0.27 12.84
N LYS A 65 15.06 0.95 11.81
CA LYS A 65 15.30 2.40 11.84
C LYS A 65 14.05 3.20 11.47
N ALA A 66 13.18 2.63 10.64
CA ALA A 66 11.96 3.28 10.19
C ALA A 66 10.91 2.25 9.77
N ILE A 67 9.65 2.57 10.09
CA ILE A 67 8.47 1.89 9.55
C ILE A 67 7.72 2.90 8.69
N ASN A 68 7.76 2.68 7.38
CA ASN A 68 7.06 3.47 6.36
C ASN A 68 5.75 2.77 6.02
N VAL A 69 4.63 3.47 6.16
CA VAL A 69 3.30 2.96 5.80
C VAL A 69 2.80 3.74 4.59
N CYS A 70 2.85 3.10 3.44
CA CYS A 70 2.39 3.63 2.16
C CYS A 70 0.97 3.11 1.89
N CYS A 71 0.13 3.99 1.36
CA CYS A 71 -1.23 3.64 0.95
C CYS A 71 -1.32 3.81 -0.56
N SER A 72 -1.95 2.86 -1.27
CA SER A 72 -2.15 2.99 -2.72
C SER A 72 -2.98 4.22 -3.09
N HIS A 73 -3.75 4.74 -2.13
CA HIS A 73 -4.71 5.83 -2.31
C HIS A 73 -5.92 5.42 -3.16
N THR A 74 -6.33 4.14 -3.10
CA THR A 74 -7.54 3.69 -3.82
C THR A 74 -8.80 4.43 -3.35
N HIS A 75 -9.55 4.95 -4.33
CA HIS A 75 -10.90 5.51 -4.14
C HIS A 75 -12.00 4.43 -4.15
N GLY A 76 -11.64 3.15 -4.29
CA GLY A 76 -12.54 2.00 -4.13
C GLY A 76 -12.51 1.38 -2.72
N GLY A 77 -11.66 1.89 -1.81
CA GLY A 77 -11.46 1.33 -0.48
C GLY A 77 -12.47 1.81 0.58
N PHE A 78 -12.46 1.13 1.73
CA PHE A 78 -13.12 1.63 2.94
C PHE A 78 -12.48 2.96 3.39
N ASP A 79 -13.30 3.82 3.99
CA ASP A 79 -12.82 5.06 4.60
C ASP A 79 -11.98 4.80 5.86
N THR A 80 -10.67 4.89 5.71
CA THR A 80 -9.67 4.73 6.78
C THR A 80 -9.16 6.06 7.34
N VAL A 81 -9.62 7.21 6.81
CA VAL A 81 -9.24 8.56 7.29
C VAL A 81 -10.36 9.16 8.14
N GLY A 82 -11.61 8.89 7.77
CA GLY A 82 -12.83 9.26 8.50
C GLY A 82 -13.65 10.38 7.84
N TYR A 83 -13.23 10.87 6.67
CA TYR A 83 -13.86 12.03 6.03
C TYR A 83 -15.13 11.72 5.27
N TRP A 84 -15.39 10.48 4.86
CA TRP A 84 -16.48 10.12 3.94
C TRP A 84 -17.69 9.49 4.62
N GLY A 85 -17.80 9.65 5.95
CA GLY A 85 -18.95 9.22 6.74
C GLY A 85 -20.22 10.04 6.51
N LYS A 86 -21.33 9.61 7.12
CA LYS A 86 -22.53 10.45 7.24
C LYS A 86 -22.30 11.42 8.39
N LEU A 87 -22.09 12.70 8.08
CA LEU A 87 -21.88 13.74 9.09
C LEU A 87 -22.98 13.72 10.17
N PRO A 88 -22.63 13.95 11.45
CA PRO A 88 -21.30 14.30 11.96
C PRO A 88 -20.40 13.09 12.26
N LYS A 89 -20.76 11.88 11.83
CA LYS A 89 -19.99 10.66 12.15
C LYS A 89 -18.85 10.44 11.16
N SER A 90 -17.72 9.96 11.70
CA SER A 90 -16.60 9.44 10.91
C SER A 90 -17.06 8.32 9.97
N GLY A 91 -16.41 8.20 8.81
CA GLY A 91 -16.66 7.07 7.90
C GLY A 91 -15.90 5.79 8.25
N LYS A 92 -14.98 5.87 9.23
CA LYS A 92 -14.23 4.75 9.79
C LYS A 92 -15.15 3.69 10.40
N VAL A 93 -14.74 2.43 10.27
CA VAL A 93 -15.38 1.29 10.91
C VAL A 93 -14.36 0.65 11.84
N ASP A 94 -14.59 0.69 13.14
CA ASP A 94 -13.60 0.30 14.15
C ASP A 94 -13.09 -1.13 13.95
N THR A 95 -13.98 -2.09 13.68
CA THR A 95 -13.60 -3.49 13.42
C THR A 95 -12.69 -3.63 12.20
N TYR A 96 -12.88 -2.80 11.17
CA TYR A 96 -12.02 -2.77 9.99
C TYR A 96 -10.66 -2.12 10.29
N MET A 97 -10.64 -1.03 11.07
CA MET A 97 -9.39 -0.41 11.50
C MET A 97 -8.55 -1.35 12.36
N GLN A 98 -9.17 -2.08 13.30
CA GLN A 98 -8.49 -3.10 14.09
C GLN A 98 -7.94 -4.23 13.21
N LYS A 99 -8.67 -4.64 12.17
CA LYS A 99 -8.19 -5.60 11.18
C LYS A 99 -6.97 -5.08 10.42
N ILE A 100 -6.95 -3.80 10.04
CA ILE A 100 -5.77 -3.18 9.40
C ILE A 100 -4.57 -3.23 10.36
N PHE A 101 -4.73 -2.78 11.61
CA PHE A 101 -3.61 -2.75 12.56
C PHE A 101 -3.02 -4.13 12.81
N LYS A 102 -3.90 -5.13 12.99
CA LYS A 102 -3.50 -6.53 13.14
C LYS A 102 -2.74 -7.02 11.90
N ASN A 103 -3.33 -6.85 10.71
CA ASN A 103 -2.73 -7.35 9.48
C ASN A 103 -1.40 -6.68 9.16
N VAL A 104 -1.27 -5.36 9.38
CA VAL A 104 0.01 -4.65 9.20
C VAL A 104 1.08 -5.25 10.11
N LYS A 105 0.77 -5.48 11.39
CA LYS A 105 1.71 -6.10 12.31
C LYS A 105 2.12 -7.50 11.84
N GLU A 106 1.16 -8.33 11.46
CA GLU A 106 1.41 -9.69 10.97
C GLU A 106 2.31 -9.70 9.74
N VAL A 107 2.02 -8.91 8.70
CA VAL A 107 2.84 -8.89 7.48
C VAL A 107 4.24 -8.32 7.72
N CYS A 108 4.40 -7.37 8.66
CA CYS A 108 5.72 -6.84 9.03
C CYS A 108 6.59 -7.93 9.67
N LEU A 109 6.02 -8.71 10.59
CA LEU A 109 6.75 -9.80 11.24
C LEU A 109 7.07 -10.90 10.24
N GLU A 110 6.11 -11.29 9.40
CA GLU A 110 6.31 -12.27 8.34
C GLU A 110 7.39 -11.86 7.34
N ALA A 111 7.38 -10.60 6.89
CA ALA A 111 8.40 -10.08 5.97
C ALA A 111 9.80 -10.09 6.60
N TYR A 112 9.91 -9.81 7.90
CA TYR A 112 11.18 -9.89 8.60
C TYR A 112 11.65 -11.34 8.75
N ASP A 113 10.77 -12.26 9.15
CA ASP A 113 11.13 -13.66 9.38
C ASP A 113 11.49 -14.40 8.09
N ASN A 114 10.88 -14.02 6.96
CA ASN A 114 11.15 -14.58 5.64
C ASN A 114 12.35 -13.95 4.91
N ARG A 115 13.08 -13.01 5.54
CA ARG A 115 14.19 -12.28 4.89
C ARG A 115 15.29 -13.21 4.37
N LYS A 116 15.84 -12.86 3.20
CA LYS A 116 16.90 -13.60 2.52
C LYS A 116 18.08 -12.69 2.18
N LYS A 117 19.23 -13.29 1.89
CA LYS A 117 20.32 -12.60 1.18
C LYS A 117 20.02 -12.59 -0.31
N GLY A 118 20.48 -11.55 -0.99
CA GLY A 118 20.20 -11.33 -2.40
C GLY A 118 20.60 -9.93 -2.84
N ASP A 119 20.34 -9.65 -4.10
CA ASP A 119 20.68 -8.39 -4.75
C ASP A 119 19.46 -7.46 -4.85
N LEU A 120 19.70 -6.17 -4.61
CA LEU A 120 18.68 -5.12 -4.73
C LEU A 120 18.96 -4.26 -5.96
N PHE A 121 17.98 -4.15 -6.84
CA PHE A 121 18.05 -3.36 -8.07
C PHE A 121 17.03 -2.22 -8.04
N VAL A 122 17.40 -1.08 -8.62
CA VAL A 122 16.49 0.02 -8.92
C VAL A 122 16.38 0.16 -10.42
N GLY A 123 15.16 0.20 -10.93
CA GLY A 123 14.87 0.45 -12.34
C GLY A 123 13.78 1.49 -12.49
N THR A 124 13.85 2.25 -13.58
CA THR A 124 12.85 3.25 -13.94
C THR A 124 12.42 3.05 -15.39
N THR A 125 11.18 3.40 -15.68
CA THR A 125 10.67 3.48 -17.05
C THR A 125 9.69 4.63 -17.17
N HIS A 126 9.66 5.26 -18.35
CA HIS A 126 8.61 6.21 -18.71
C HIS A 126 7.34 5.43 -19.09
N VAL A 127 6.18 5.90 -18.61
CA VAL A 127 4.86 5.32 -18.88
C VAL A 127 3.97 6.40 -19.51
N PRO A 128 3.99 6.52 -20.85
CA PRO A 128 3.18 7.51 -21.55
C PRO A 128 1.70 7.19 -21.43
N ASP A 129 0.85 8.22 -21.57
CA ASP A 129 -0.60 8.12 -21.75
C ASP A 129 -1.40 7.48 -20.59
N ALA A 130 -0.76 7.18 -19.45
CA ALA A 130 -1.41 6.60 -18.27
C ALA A 130 -1.76 7.63 -17.18
N GLN A 131 -1.47 8.91 -17.42
CA GLN A 131 -1.76 10.03 -16.52
C GLN A 131 -2.42 11.18 -17.25
N TYR A 132 -3.16 11.98 -16.51
CA TYR A 132 -3.60 13.29 -16.95
C TYR A 132 -3.66 14.22 -15.74
N ASP A 133 -3.37 15.51 -15.95
CA ASP A 133 -3.60 16.54 -14.95
C ASP A 133 -4.93 17.25 -15.24
N LYS A 134 -5.69 17.54 -14.19
CA LYS A 134 -6.94 18.30 -14.26
C LYS A 134 -6.71 19.80 -14.09
N ARG A 135 -5.49 20.23 -13.73
CA ARG A 135 -5.19 21.61 -13.32
C ARG A 135 -3.94 22.12 -14.04
N PRO A 136 -3.97 23.34 -14.62
CA PRO A 136 -2.76 23.98 -15.12
C PRO A 136 -1.87 24.46 -13.97
N PRO A 137 -0.53 24.49 -14.15
CA PRO A 137 0.21 23.97 -15.30
C PRO A 137 0.17 22.43 -15.32
N VAL A 138 -0.02 21.84 -16.50
CA VAL A 138 -0.02 20.38 -16.66
C VAL A 138 1.42 19.89 -16.52
N VAL A 139 1.71 19.23 -15.40
CA VAL A 139 3.00 18.63 -15.10
C VAL A 139 2.77 17.18 -14.71
N LEU A 140 3.27 16.25 -15.51
CA LEU A 140 3.11 14.82 -15.27
C LEU A 140 4.40 14.24 -14.70
N HIS A 141 4.25 13.30 -13.75
CA HIS A 141 5.35 12.48 -13.27
C HIS A 141 5.10 11.04 -13.72
N ASP A 142 5.36 10.82 -15.01
CA ASP A 142 5.09 9.59 -15.75
C ASP A 142 6.21 8.54 -15.60
N THR A 143 7.13 8.72 -14.67
CA THR A 143 8.17 7.74 -14.36
C THR A 143 7.64 6.72 -13.36
N LEU A 144 7.63 5.44 -13.76
CA LEU A 144 7.46 4.32 -12.86
C LEU A 144 8.83 3.89 -12.34
N THR A 145 8.97 3.84 -11.03
CA THR A 145 10.17 3.34 -10.35
C THR A 145 9.88 2.00 -9.71
N ARG A 146 10.81 1.04 -9.86
CA ARG A 146 10.76 -0.27 -9.22
C ARG A 146 12.02 -0.51 -8.41
N ILE A 147 11.82 -0.92 -7.16
CA ILE A 147 12.82 -1.63 -6.37
C ILE A 147 12.54 -3.14 -6.53
N ARG A 148 13.55 -3.91 -6.96
CA ARG A 148 13.48 -5.35 -7.22
C ARG A 148 14.53 -6.05 -6.39
N PHE A 149 14.12 -6.96 -5.52
CA PHE A 149 15.00 -7.83 -4.76
C PHE A 149 15.02 -9.23 -5.38
N VAL A 150 16.20 -9.77 -5.66
CA VAL A 150 16.42 -11.12 -6.20
C VAL A 150 17.16 -11.95 -5.16
N PRO A 151 16.53 -12.98 -4.56
CA PRO A 151 17.16 -13.79 -3.51
C PRO A 151 18.20 -14.77 -4.08
N ASP A 152 19.27 -15.01 -3.33
CA ASP A 152 20.38 -15.91 -3.72
C ASP A 152 19.93 -17.39 -3.80
N ASP A 153 18.91 -17.77 -3.03
CA ASP A 153 18.41 -19.15 -2.94
C ASP A 153 17.43 -19.51 -4.08
N GLY A 154 17.20 -18.60 -5.03
CA GLY A 154 16.30 -18.79 -6.16
C GLY A 154 14.82 -18.79 -5.79
N SER A 155 14.47 -18.39 -4.56
CA SER A 155 13.07 -18.16 -4.18
C SER A 155 12.48 -16.96 -4.93
N LYS A 156 11.17 -16.73 -4.74
CA LYS A 156 10.45 -15.67 -5.45
C LYS A 156 11.04 -14.30 -5.16
N GLU A 157 11.11 -13.46 -6.19
CA GLU A 157 11.59 -12.08 -6.05
C GLU A 157 10.59 -11.24 -5.25
N THR A 158 11.01 -10.06 -4.80
CA THR A 158 10.11 -9.10 -4.14
C THR A 158 10.22 -7.73 -4.80
N TRP A 159 9.08 -7.18 -5.22
CA TRP A 159 9.02 -5.94 -5.99
C TRP A 159 8.24 -4.87 -5.22
N LEU A 160 8.78 -3.66 -5.16
CA LEU A 160 8.10 -2.45 -4.71
C LEU A 160 8.05 -1.46 -5.86
N LEU A 161 6.84 -1.05 -6.24
CA LEU A 161 6.60 -0.13 -7.36
C LEU A 161 6.09 1.21 -6.84
N ASN A 162 6.56 2.29 -7.45
CA ASN A 162 6.09 3.65 -7.20
C ASN A 162 5.72 4.31 -8.53
N TYR A 163 4.47 4.76 -8.64
CA TYR A 163 3.96 5.45 -9.82
C TYR A 163 2.97 6.53 -9.41
N ALA A 164 3.14 7.76 -9.91
CA ALA A 164 2.39 8.93 -9.47
C ALA A 164 1.06 9.10 -10.21
N ALA A 165 0.15 8.14 -10.05
CA ALA A 165 -1.21 8.21 -10.58
C ALA A 165 -2.24 7.93 -9.49
N HIS A 166 -3.38 8.63 -9.52
CA HIS A 166 -4.47 8.36 -8.56
C HIS A 166 -5.23 7.10 -8.97
N PRO A 167 -5.39 6.09 -8.09
CA PRO A 167 -6.23 4.94 -8.37
C PRO A 167 -7.72 5.30 -8.25
N ASN A 168 -8.24 5.78 -9.38
CA ASN A 168 -9.57 6.31 -9.56
C ASN A 168 -10.14 5.92 -10.95
N THR A 169 -9.83 4.70 -11.39
CA THR A 169 -10.31 4.18 -12.69
C THR A 169 -11.81 3.87 -12.63
N LEU A 170 -12.31 3.43 -11.47
CA LEU A 170 -13.71 3.06 -11.28
C LEU A 170 -14.67 4.26 -11.14
N GLY A 171 -14.15 5.44 -10.84
CA GLY A 171 -14.90 6.69 -10.72
C GLY A 171 -15.87 6.75 -9.53
N GLY A 172 -16.48 7.93 -9.34
CA GLY A 172 -17.29 8.24 -8.16
C GLY A 172 -18.69 7.60 -8.09
N SER A 173 -19.09 6.82 -9.09
CA SER A 173 -20.32 6.01 -9.06
C SER A 173 -20.09 4.60 -8.55
N ASN A 174 -18.85 4.15 -8.41
CA ASN A 174 -18.52 2.81 -7.95
C ASN A 174 -19.02 2.55 -6.52
N THR A 175 -19.62 1.39 -6.28
CA THR A 175 -20.06 0.95 -4.95
C THR A 175 -19.36 -0.33 -4.47
N LEU A 176 -18.37 -0.83 -5.21
CA LEU A 176 -17.65 -2.05 -4.89
C LEU A 176 -16.28 -1.76 -4.28
N CYS A 177 -15.87 -2.56 -3.29
CA CYS A 177 -14.51 -2.55 -2.76
C CYS A 177 -13.52 -2.92 -3.86
N SER A 178 -12.47 -2.13 -4.02
CA SER A 178 -11.43 -2.38 -5.01
C SER A 178 -10.12 -1.70 -4.62
N ALA A 179 -9.00 -2.32 -4.93
CA ALA A 179 -7.69 -1.67 -4.91
C ALA A 179 -7.43 -0.84 -6.18
N ASP A 180 -8.35 -0.85 -7.15
CA ASP A 180 -8.28 -0.19 -8.46
C ASP A 180 -7.11 -0.74 -9.31
N TYR A 181 -6.53 0.05 -10.23
CA TYR A 181 -5.44 -0.40 -11.10
C TYR A 181 -4.22 -1.00 -10.35
N PRO A 182 -3.87 -0.61 -9.10
CA PRO A 182 -2.84 -1.31 -8.31
C PRO A 182 -3.05 -2.82 -8.16
N TYR A 183 -4.29 -3.30 -8.05
CA TYR A 183 -4.55 -4.75 -8.03
C TYR A 183 -4.22 -5.38 -9.39
N PHE A 184 -4.73 -4.79 -10.48
CA PHE A 184 -4.53 -5.32 -11.83
C PHE A 184 -3.07 -5.27 -12.28
N LEU A 185 -2.33 -4.25 -11.84
CA LEU A 185 -0.88 -4.16 -12.03
C LEU A 185 -0.17 -5.36 -11.37
N ARG A 186 -0.49 -5.64 -10.09
CA ARG A 186 0.07 -6.79 -9.38
C ARG A 186 -0.32 -8.12 -10.00
N GLN A 187 -1.58 -8.31 -10.39
CA GLN A 187 -2.02 -9.54 -11.05
C GLN A 187 -1.31 -9.78 -12.38
N THR A 188 -1.08 -8.72 -13.16
CA THR A 188 -0.32 -8.81 -14.42
C THR A 188 1.12 -9.25 -14.15
N ILE A 189 1.76 -8.65 -13.15
CA ILE A 189 3.10 -9.03 -12.71
C ILE A 189 3.15 -10.50 -12.28
N TYR A 190 2.24 -10.95 -11.41
CA TYR A 190 2.20 -12.35 -10.95
C TYR A 190 1.92 -13.37 -12.06
N LYS A 191 1.22 -12.95 -13.12
CA LYS A 191 0.98 -13.80 -14.29
C LYS A 191 2.22 -13.93 -15.18
N GLU A 192 2.99 -12.85 -15.31
CA GLU A 192 4.15 -12.79 -16.22
C GLU A 192 5.49 -13.13 -15.54
N LYS A 193 5.53 -13.08 -14.21
CA LYS A 193 6.72 -13.23 -13.38
C LYS A 193 6.37 -14.02 -12.12
N ASP A 194 7.26 -14.89 -11.70
CA ASP A 194 7.10 -15.64 -10.45
C ASP A 194 7.65 -14.82 -9.27
N VAL A 195 6.87 -13.84 -8.83
CA VAL A 195 7.20 -12.87 -7.77
C VAL A 195 6.10 -12.78 -6.72
#